data_AF-A0A6L7MYK0-F1
#
_entry.id   AF-A0A6L7MYK0-F1
#
_cell.length_a   1.000
_cell.length_b   1.000
_cell.length_c   1.000
_cell.angle_alpha   90.00
_cell.angle_beta   90.00
_cell.angle_gamma   90.00
#
_symmetry.space_group_name_H-M   'P 1'
#
loop_
_entity.id
_entity.type
_entity.pdbx_description
1 polymer ?
#
loop_
_entity_poly.entity_id
_entity_poly.type
_entity_poly.pdbx_seq_one_letter_code
_entity_poly.pdbx_strand_id
1 'polypeptide(L)'
;MEPTIAGTVAGLTARGLLAKAPVRPRCKMLHVRFADGATDVGLIDAAQLDGDFVGNLLPFDSARLARVLLTRAEPDAIGMSPIGGLIDVVDAQDDCGLLLELGPGQVVDAPVSPGLFRSVSVTRAVRVPFDTPVIFRGHGVLALDGDRDHRLRGSRIAHVTVRRDGPHVLDVAAAMRHAVRHGMMARPEDRAAD
;
A
#
# COMPACT_ATOMS: atom_id res chain seq x y z
N MET A 1 -11.70 5.51 3.59
CA MET A 1 -12.60 5.43 2.41
C MET A 1 -13.88 4.73 2.83
N GLU A 2 -15.06 5.18 2.41
CA GLU A 2 -16.33 4.50 2.73
C GLU A 2 -16.61 3.43 1.64
N PRO A 3 -16.73 2.13 2.00
CA PRO A 3 -16.82 1.04 1.02
C PRO A 3 -18.07 1.07 0.14
N THR A 4 -19.22 1.52 0.68
CA THR A 4 -20.49 1.59 -0.06
C THR A 4 -20.41 2.58 -1.22
N ILE A 5 -19.84 3.75 -0.99
CA ILE A 5 -19.62 4.75 -2.03
C ILE A 5 -18.58 4.26 -3.04
N ALA A 6 -17.51 3.59 -2.59
CA ALA A 6 -16.52 2.98 -3.48
C ALA A 6 -17.17 1.94 -4.40
N GLY A 7 -18.04 1.08 -3.87
CA GLY A 7 -18.81 0.10 -4.63
C GLY A 7 -19.76 0.75 -5.65
N THR A 8 -20.40 1.87 -5.28
CA THR A 8 -21.24 2.65 -6.21
C THR A 8 -20.43 3.16 -7.40
N VAL A 9 -19.27 3.78 -7.14
CA VAL A 9 -18.36 4.26 -8.17
C VAL A 9 -17.82 3.10 -9.03
N ALA A 10 -17.49 1.96 -8.43
CA ALA A 10 -17.08 0.76 -9.15
C ALA A 10 -18.19 0.28 -10.10
N GLY A 11 -19.45 0.24 -9.64
CA GLY A 11 -20.61 -0.12 -10.47
C GLY A 11 -20.84 0.84 -11.63
N LEU A 12 -20.72 2.16 -11.40
CA LEU A 12 -20.81 3.16 -12.47
C LEU A 12 -19.65 3.00 -13.48
N THR A 13 -18.46 2.66 -13.01
CA THR A 13 -17.28 2.42 -13.85
C THR A 13 -17.46 1.16 -14.71
N ALA A 14 -17.92 0.06 -14.11
CA ALA A 14 -18.20 -1.20 -14.82
C ALA A 14 -19.25 -1.03 -15.92
N ARG A 15 -20.19 -0.10 -15.74
CA ARG A 15 -21.20 0.29 -16.75
C ARG A 15 -20.67 1.26 -17.81
N GLY A 16 -19.40 1.65 -17.76
CA GLY A 16 -18.79 2.61 -18.68
C GLY A 16 -19.23 4.06 -18.45
N LEU A 17 -20.01 4.35 -17.41
CA LEU A 17 -20.58 5.69 -17.17
C LEU A 17 -19.53 6.70 -16.71
N LEU A 18 -18.42 6.24 -16.13
CA LEU A 18 -17.33 7.09 -15.64
C LEU A 18 -16.12 7.16 -16.57
N ALA A 19 -16.26 6.77 -17.84
CA ALA A 19 -15.14 6.83 -18.80
C ALA A 19 -14.55 8.24 -18.99
N LYS A 20 -15.36 9.30 -18.75
CA LYS A 20 -14.95 10.71 -18.81
C LYS A 20 -14.72 11.33 -17.43
N ALA A 21 -14.78 10.54 -16.36
CA ALA A 21 -14.53 11.05 -15.02
C ALA A 21 -13.03 11.35 -14.84
N PRO A 22 -12.66 12.37 -14.05
CA PRO A 22 -11.26 12.62 -13.73
C PRO A 22 -10.66 11.40 -13.00
N VAL A 23 -9.57 10.87 -13.53
CA VAL A 23 -8.82 9.75 -12.94
C VAL A 23 -7.57 10.32 -12.25
N ARG A 24 -7.22 9.79 -11.09
CA ARG A 24 -5.96 10.16 -10.43
C ARG A 24 -4.77 9.62 -11.24
N PRO A 25 -3.55 10.14 -11.00
CA PRO A 25 -2.34 9.46 -11.43
C PRO A 25 -2.36 7.99 -11.00
N ARG A 26 -1.70 7.13 -11.78
CA ARG A 26 -1.50 5.72 -11.40
C ARG A 26 -0.92 5.65 -10.00
N CYS A 27 -1.36 4.66 -9.22
CA CYS A 27 -0.80 4.51 -7.88
C CYS A 27 0.66 4.04 -7.94
N LYS A 28 1.34 4.26 -6.83
CA LYS A 28 2.64 3.64 -6.58
C LYS A 28 2.49 2.14 -6.33
N MET A 29 3.48 1.37 -6.75
CA MET A 29 3.58 -0.07 -6.54
C MET A 29 5.06 -0.47 -6.39
N LEU A 30 5.29 -1.49 -5.58
CA LEU A 30 6.56 -2.18 -5.42
C LEU A 30 6.69 -3.24 -6.49
N HIS A 31 7.84 -3.26 -7.16
CA HIS A 31 8.24 -4.34 -8.04
C HIS A 31 9.34 -5.13 -7.36
N VAL A 32 9.11 -6.43 -7.19
CA VAL A 32 10.05 -7.35 -6.55
C VAL A 32 10.69 -8.21 -7.64
N ARG A 33 12.02 -8.24 -7.67
CA ARG A 33 12.79 -9.18 -8.50
C ARG A 33 13.75 -9.97 -7.62
N PHE A 34 13.61 -11.29 -7.64
CA PHE A 34 14.48 -12.20 -6.93
C PHE A 34 15.69 -12.58 -7.79
N ALA A 35 16.79 -12.94 -7.14
CA ALA A 35 18.02 -13.38 -7.81
C ALA A 35 17.84 -14.67 -8.64
N ASP A 36 16.84 -15.49 -8.33
CA ASP A 36 16.46 -16.70 -9.06
C ASP A 36 15.56 -16.42 -10.29
N GLY A 37 15.27 -15.15 -10.57
CA GLY A 37 14.44 -14.72 -11.69
C GLY A 37 12.95 -14.61 -11.38
N ALA A 38 12.49 -15.05 -10.19
CA ALA A 38 11.10 -14.85 -9.79
C ALA A 38 10.78 -13.35 -9.65
N THR A 39 9.52 -12.99 -9.89
CA THR A 39 9.03 -11.61 -9.77
C THR A 39 7.69 -11.59 -9.06
N ASP A 40 7.44 -10.53 -8.31
CA ASP A 40 6.15 -10.24 -7.69
C ASP A 40 5.96 -8.73 -7.54
N VAL A 41 4.78 -8.31 -7.08
CA VAL A 41 4.42 -6.92 -6.84
C VAL A 41 3.72 -6.75 -5.50
N GLY A 42 3.86 -5.57 -4.90
CA GLY A 42 3.13 -5.16 -3.69
C GLY A 42 2.60 -3.74 -3.84
N LEU A 43 1.36 -3.47 -3.45
CA LEU A 43 0.74 -2.15 -3.62
C LEU A 43 1.17 -1.15 -2.55
N ILE A 44 1.23 -1.58 -1.30
CA ILE A 44 1.42 -0.71 -0.13
C ILE A 44 2.76 -0.97 0.52
N ASP A 45 3.08 -2.23 0.82
CA ASP A 45 4.24 -2.54 1.63
C ASP A 45 4.96 -3.84 1.24
N ALA A 46 6.26 -3.84 1.49
CA ALA A 46 7.11 -5.01 1.52
C ALA A 46 7.82 -5.07 2.87
N ALA A 47 7.43 -6.02 3.71
CA ALA A 47 7.91 -6.20 5.07
C ALA A 47 8.83 -7.42 5.17
N GLN A 48 10.01 -7.24 5.76
CA GLN A 48 10.90 -8.34 6.12
C GLN A 48 10.66 -8.77 7.56
N LEU A 49 10.31 -10.04 7.74
CA LEU A 49 10.22 -10.67 9.05
C LEU A 49 11.36 -11.68 9.25
N ASP A 50 12.13 -11.49 10.31
CA ASP A 50 13.23 -12.38 10.67
C ASP A 50 12.71 -13.58 11.48
N GLY A 51 13.28 -14.75 11.19
CA GLY A 51 12.92 -16.00 11.88
C GLY A 51 11.51 -16.50 11.58
N ASP A 52 10.90 -16.09 10.47
CA ASP A 52 9.55 -16.48 10.07
C ASP A 52 9.45 -17.56 8.99
N PHE A 53 8.25 -18.14 8.91
CA PHE A 53 7.92 -19.18 7.95
C PHE A 53 6.65 -18.81 7.19
N VAL A 54 6.72 -19.05 5.88
CA VAL A 54 5.59 -18.91 4.95
C VAL A 54 4.33 -19.63 5.45
N GLY A 55 3.17 -18.98 5.33
CA GLY A 55 1.85 -19.55 5.66
C GLY A 55 1.42 -19.44 7.13
N ASN A 56 2.20 -18.76 7.98
CA ASN A 56 1.72 -18.34 9.29
C ASN A 56 0.81 -17.12 9.08
N LEU A 57 -0.44 -17.15 9.56
CA LEU A 57 -1.45 -16.08 9.41
C LEU A 57 -1.08 -14.83 10.25
N LEU A 58 0.14 -14.33 10.06
CA LEU A 58 0.94 -13.66 11.08
C LEU A 58 0.19 -12.55 11.81
N PRO A 59 -0.13 -12.71 13.11
CA PRO A 59 -0.37 -11.55 13.94
C PRO A 59 0.91 -10.72 13.94
N PHE A 60 0.79 -9.44 13.62
CA PHE A 60 1.90 -8.50 13.60
C PHE A 60 2.77 -8.64 14.86
N ASP A 61 3.99 -9.11 14.69
CA ASP A 61 5.01 -9.18 15.75
C ASP A 61 6.10 -8.16 15.42
N SER A 62 6.05 -7.02 16.10
CA SER A 62 7.03 -5.94 15.93
C SER A 62 8.45 -6.38 16.25
N ALA A 63 8.65 -7.40 17.08
CA ALA A 63 9.99 -7.89 17.44
C ALA A 63 10.69 -8.62 16.28
N ARG A 64 9.92 -9.09 15.29
CA ARG A 64 10.42 -9.85 14.14
C ARG A 64 10.52 -9.00 12.89
N LEU A 65 9.88 -7.83 12.88
CA LEU A 65 9.93 -6.89 11.77
C LEU A 65 11.32 -6.26 11.70
N ALA A 66 12.05 -6.50 10.62
CA ALA A 66 13.42 -6.00 10.44
C ALA A 66 13.49 -4.77 9.52
N ARG A 67 12.75 -4.81 8.40
CA ARG A 67 12.68 -3.71 7.43
C ARG A 67 11.30 -3.63 6.81
N VAL A 68 10.84 -2.43 6.48
CA VAL A 68 9.61 -2.23 5.70
C VAL A 68 9.88 -1.19 4.62
N LEU A 69 9.59 -1.52 3.37
CA LEU A 69 9.51 -0.55 2.30
C LEU A 69 8.05 -0.25 2.00
N LEU A 70 7.67 1.00 2.17
CA LEU A 70 6.31 1.51 1.97
C LEU A 70 6.25 2.30 0.66
N THR A 71 5.21 2.08 -0.14
CA THR A 71 4.87 3.01 -1.22
C THR A 71 4.23 4.28 -0.67
N ARG A 72 3.50 4.17 0.45
CA ARG A 72 2.87 5.27 1.17
C ARG A 72 3.00 5.06 2.66
N ALA A 73 3.23 6.14 3.38
CA ALA A 73 3.37 6.18 4.82
C ALA A 73 2.32 7.18 5.35
N GLU A 74 1.11 6.68 5.54
CA GLU A 74 -0.10 7.45 5.86
C GLU A 74 -0.41 7.27 7.37
N PRO A 75 -0.39 8.35 8.18
CA PRO A 75 -0.63 8.27 9.63
C PRO A 75 -2.08 7.94 10.00
N ASP A 76 -3.01 8.14 9.08
CA ASP A 76 -4.45 7.89 9.22
C ASP A 76 -4.89 6.52 8.66
N ALA A 77 -3.93 5.65 8.34
CA ALA A 77 -4.16 4.28 7.89
C ALA A 77 -4.12 3.25 9.05
N ILE A 78 -4.42 1.99 8.71
CA ILE A 78 -4.30 0.82 9.58
C ILE A 78 -3.32 -0.16 8.92
N GLY A 79 -2.46 -0.83 9.70
CA GLY A 79 -1.48 -1.81 9.21
C GLY A 79 -0.04 -1.30 9.28
N MET A 80 0.75 -1.54 8.23
CA MET A 80 2.17 -1.18 8.15
C MET A 80 2.41 0.31 7.86
N SER A 81 1.59 0.89 6.99
CA SER A 81 1.65 2.31 6.58
C SER A 81 1.82 3.31 7.73
N PRO A 82 1.03 3.25 8.83
CA PRO A 82 1.15 4.22 9.92
C PRO A 82 2.44 4.11 10.73
N ILE A 83 3.17 2.98 10.69
CA ILE A 83 4.48 2.87 11.36
C ILE A 83 5.44 3.93 10.78
N GLY A 84 5.46 4.07 9.46
CA GLY A 84 6.23 5.11 8.78
C GLY A 84 5.54 6.46 8.84
N GLY A 85 4.22 6.51 8.67
CA GLY A 85 3.46 7.77 8.59
C GLY A 85 3.48 8.60 9.86
N LEU A 86 3.67 7.96 11.03
CA LEU A 86 3.86 8.63 12.31
C LEU A 86 5.29 9.19 12.51
N ILE A 87 6.20 8.95 11.56
CA ILE A 87 7.59 9.44 11.58
C ILE A 87 7.85 10.42 10.43
N ASP A 88 7.56 10.01 9.20
CA ASP A 88 7.70 10.82 7.99
C ASP A 88 6.58 10.48 7.00
N VAL A 89 5.68 11.45 6.78
CA VAL A 89 4.51 11.26 5.92
C VAL A 89 4.95 11.17 4.46
N VAL A 90 4.54 10.10 3.79
CA VAL A 90 4.69 9.90 2.34
C VAL A 90 3.31 9.59 1.75
N ASP A 91 2.73 10.56 1.06
CA ASP A 91 1.39 10.48 0.47
C ASP A 91 1.42 9.66 -0.84
N ALA A 92 0.26 9.23 -1.32
CA ALA A 92 0.05 8.68 -2.64
C ALA A 92 0.62 9.54 -3.79
N GLN A 93 0.62 10.86 -3.64
CA GLN A 93 1.11 11.79 -4.67
C GLN A 93 2.61 12.03 -4.62
N ASP A 94 3.28 11.73 -3.51
CA ASP A 94 4.73 11.93 -3.40
C ASP A 94 5.50 10.98 -4.32
N ASP A 95 6.51 11.48 -5.02
CA ASP A 95 7.33 10.72 -5.96
C ASP A 95 8.50 9.97 -5.28
N CYS A 96 8.17 9.28 -4.19
CA CYS A 96 9.08 8.43 -3.44
C CYS A 96 8.30 7.34 -2.68
N GLY A 97 9.02 6.35 -2.15
CA GLY A 97 8.56 5.50 -1.05
C GLY A 97 9.30 5.84 0.24
N LEU A 98 9.01 5.08 1.30
CA LEU A 98 9.67 5.20 2.60
C LEU A 98 10.22 3.85 3.04
N LEU A 99 11.54 3.79 3.26
CA LEU A 99 12.21 2.64 3.85
C LEU A 99 12.36 2.85 5.35
N LEU A 100 11.87 1.88 6.11
CA LEU A 100 12.04 1.78 7.55
C LEU A 100 13.06 0.68 7.87
N GLU A 101 13.99 1.00 8.76
CA GLU A 101 14.87 0.04 9.42
C GLU A 101 14.43 -0.04 10.89
N LEU A 102 13.98 -1.23 11.29
CA LEU A 102 13.43 -1.48 12.60
C LEU A 102 14.53 -1.92 13.56
N GLY A 103 14.35 -1.58 14.83
CA GLY A 103 15.35 -1.76 15.87
C GLY A 103 15.33 -0.59 16.85
N PRO A 104 16.24 -0.58 17.85
CA PRO A 104 16.29 0.49 18.85
C PRO A 104 16.39 1.87 18.19
N GLY A 105 15.48 2.76 18.55
CA GLY A 105 15.35 4.09 17.98
C GLY A 105 14.07 4.81 18.43
N GLN A 106 13.49 5.62 17.55
CA GLN A 106 12.23 6.30 17.83
C GLN A 106 11.10 5.27 17.98
N VAL A 107 10.32 5.36 19.05
CA VAL A 107 9.17 4.47 19.28
C VAL A 107 7.90 5.18 18.84
N VAL A 108 7.07 4.49 18.05
CA VAL A 108 5.73 4.93 17.68
C VAL A 108 4.69 3.88 18.08
N ASP A 109 3.52 4.33 18.53
CA ASP A 109 2.37 3.46 18.76
C ASP A 109 1.48 3.45 17.52
N ALA A 110 1.68 2.43 16.67
CA ALA A 110 0.98 2.33 15.39
C ALA A 110 -0.27 1.44 15.48
N PRO A 111 -1.39 1.82 14.84
CA PRO A 111 -2.57 0.97 14.71
C PRO A 111 -2.33 -0.12 13.65
N VAL A 112 -1.81 -1.27 14.09
CA VAL A 112 -1.43 -2.37 13.19
C VAL A 112 -2.63 -3.22 12.75
N SER A 113 -3.74 -3.15 13.49
CA SER A 113 -5.04 -3.66 13.04
C SER A 113 -6.17 -2.86 13.73
N PRO A 114 -7.44 -2.97 13.28
CA PRO A 114 -8.55 -2.29 13.93
C PRO A 114 -8.65 -2.66 15.42
N GLY A 115 -8.52 -1.67 16.29
CA GLY A 115 -8.55 -1.85 17.74
C GLY A 115 -7.26 -2.38 18.37
N LEU A 116 -6.18 -2.56 17.60
CA LEU A 116 -4.89 -3.05 18.08
C LEU A 116 -3.76 -2.07 17.78
N PHE A 117 -3.17 -1.52 18.83
CA PHE A 117 -1.97 -0.71 18.77
C PHE A 117 -0.75 -1.50 19.23
N ARG A 118 0.38 -1.27 18.57
CA ARG A 118 1.67 -1.84 18.95
C ARG A 118 2.74 -0.76 18.94
N SER A 119 3.55 -0.75 19.99
CA SER A 119 4.77 0.03 20.03
C SER A 119 5.80 -0.60 19.09
N VAL A 120 6.31 0.20 18.15
CA VAL A 120 7.31 -0.20 17.16
C VAL A 120 8.49 0.73 17.27
N SER A 121 9.69 0.18 17.45
CA SER A 121 10.93 0.95 17.49
C SER A 121 11.56 1.00 16.10
N VAL A 122 11.78 2.20 15.60
CA VAL A 122 12.33 2.48 14.27
C VAL A 122 13.69 3.16 14.46
N THR A 123 14.75 2.46 14.04
CA THR A 123 16.11 3.00 14.06
C THR A 123 16.26 4.10 13.01
N ARG A 124 15.65 3.92 11.84
CA ARG A 124 15.81 4.86 10.73
C ARG A 124 14.61 4.84 9.77
N ALA A 125 14.22 6.02 9.30
CA ALA A 125 13.30 6.22 8.19
C ALA A 125 14.00 6.99 7.06
N VAL A 126 13.88 6.52 5.81
CA VAL A 126 14.56 7.12 4.66
C VAL A 126 13.62 7.15 3.46
N ARG A 127 13.39 8.33 2.89
CA ARG A 127 12.68 8.46 1.61
C ARG A 127 13.51 7.83 0.48
N VAL A 128 12.88 6.96 -0.30
CA VAL A 128 13.51 6.24 -1.41
C VAL A 128 12.96 6.78 -2.73
N PRO A 129 13.80 7.38 -3.60
CA PRO A 129 13.37 7.79 -4.92
C PRO A 129 12.85 6.61 -5.75
N PHE A 130 12.03 6.89 -6.76
CA PHE A 130 11.62 5.87 -7.71
C PHE A 130 12.81 5.18 -8.39
N ASP A 131 12.57 3.94 -8.81
CA ASP A 131 13.52 3.08 -9.52
C ASP A 131 14.84 2.79 -8.76
N THR A 132 14.94 3.22 -7.50
CA THR A 132 16.08 2.92 -6.64
C THR A 132 15.88 1.54 -5.99
N PRO A 133 16.74 0.54 -6.27
CA PRO A 133 16.55 -0.79 -5.72
C PRO A 133 16.90 -0.85 -4.23
N VAL A 134 15.94 -1.29 -3.42
CA VAL A 134 16.14 -1.66 -2.02
C VAL A 134 16.36 -3.16 -1.93
N ILE A 135 17.44 -3.55 -1.26
CA ILE A 135 17.83 -4.97 -1.13
C ILE A 135 17.26 -5.55 0.16
N PHE A 136 16.52 -6.64 0.02
CA PHE A 136 16.00 -7.48 1.09
C PHE A 136 16.73 -8.82 1.07
N ARG A 137 17.33 -9.19 2.19
CA ARG A 137 18.21 -10.37 2.33
C ARG A 137 18.27 -10.84 3.78
N GLY A 138 18.67 -12.08 3.99
CA GLY A 138 18.76 -12.70 5.31
C GLY A 138 17.86 -13.92 5.43
N HIS A 139 17.78 -14.49 6.63
CA HIS A 139 16.90 -15.62 6.90
C HIS A 139 15.55 -15.13 7.43
N GLY A 140 14.51 -15.28 6.62
CA GLY A 140 13.19 -14.79 7.00
C GLY A 140 12.16 -14.88 5.88
N VAL A 141 11.21 -13.96 5.91
CA VAL A 141 10.12 -13.84 4.94
C VAL A 141 10.03 -12.40 4.45
N LEU A 142 9.84 -12.21 3.16
CA LEU A 142 9.38 -10.96 2.55
C LEU A 142 7.87 -11.08 2.36
N ALA A 143 7.09 -10.39 3.19
CA ALA A 143 5.65 -10.28 3.07
C ALA A 143 5.30 -9.05 2.21
N LEU A 144 4.31 -9.20 1.33
CA LEU A 144 3.79 -8.16 0.44
C LEU A 144 2.30 -7.96 0.72
N ASP A 145 1.92 -6.74 1.06
CA ASP A 145 0.53 -6.32 1.35
C ASP A 145 -0.21 -7.15 2.43
N GLY A 146 0.51 -7.98 3.20
CA GLY A 146 -0.06 -8.93 4.16
C GLY A 146 -0.67 -10.21 3.55
N ASP A 147 -0.76 -10.32 2.23
CA ASP A 147 -1.43 -11.46 1.56
C ASP A 147 -0.47 -12.46 0.91
N ARG A 148 0.73 -12.02 0.54
CA ARG A 148 1.73 -12.84 -0.18
C ARG A 148 3.04 -12.86 0.56
N ASP A 149 3.69 -14.01 0.61
CA ASP A 149 4.92 -14.20 1.36
C ASP A 149 5.98 -15.01 0.61
N HIS A 150 7.20 -14.47 0.59
CA HIS A 150 8.36 -15.10 -0.05
C HIS A 150 9.43 -15.42 0.96
N ARG A 151 9.80 -16.69 1.04
CA ARG A 151 10.90 -17.12 1.89
C ARG A 151 12.23 -16.55 1.39
N LEU A 152 12.95 -15.85 2.25
CA LEU A 152 14.34 -15.41 2.07
C LEU A 152 15.24 -16.40 2.81
N ARG A 153 15.98 -17.22 2.06
CA ARG A 153 16.94 -18.21 2.62
C ARG A 153 18.18 -18.31 1.75
N GLY A 154 19.33 -18.55 2.39
CA GLY A 154 20.61 -18.70 1.71
C GLY A 154 20.97 -17.45 0.91
N SER A 155 21.21 -17.61 -0.38
CA SER A 155 21.54 -16.53 -1.32
C SER A 155 20.32 -15.87 -1.97
N ARG A 156 19.09 -16.24 -1.60
CA ARG A 156 17.88 -15.65 -2.20
C ARG A 156 17.69 -14.21 -1.72
N ILE A 157 18.05 -13.28 -2.59
CA ILE A 157 17.98 -11.84 -2.39
C ILE A 157 16.82 -11.29 -3.23
N ALA A 158 16.06 -10.36 -2.66
CA ALA A 158 15.04 -9.61 -3.36
C ALA A 158 15.48 -8.15 -3.58
N HIS A 159 15.32 -7.68 -4.82
CA HIS A 159 15.45 -6.28 -5.18
C HIS A 159 14.05 -5.70 -5.31
N VAL A 160 13.72 -4.72 -4.48
CA VAL A 160 12.40 -4.08 -4.47
C VAL A 160 12.54 -2.63 -4.90
N THR A 161 11.80 -2.22 -5.93
CA THR A 161 11.80 -0.85 -6.45
C THR A 161 10.40 -0.25 -6.39
N VAL A 162 10.28 1.01 -5.99
CA VAL A 162 9.03 1.76 -6.02
C VAL A 162 8.86 2.40 -7.40
N ARG A 163 7.69 2.24 -8.02
CA ARG A 163 7.32 2.84 -9.31
C ARG A 163 5.89 3.38 -9.29
N ARG A 164 5.55 4.29 -10.22
CA ARG A 164 4.19 4.84 -10.42
C ARG A 164 3.49 4.25 -11.64
N ASP A 165 3.55 2.93 -11.76
CA ASP A 165 2.93 2.16 -12.83
C ASP A 165 1.89 1.15 -12.28
N GLY A 166 1.47 1.32 -11.01
CA GLY A 166 0.38 0.55 -10.40
C GLY A 166 -1.00 0.86 -11.00
N PRO A 167 -2.06 0.16 -10.57
CA PRO A 167 -3.41 0.36 -11.12
C PRO A 167 -3.89 1.82 -11.04
N HIS A 168 -4.84 2.15 -11.93
CA HIS A 168 -5.55 3.42 -11.82
C HIS A 168 -6.45 3.39 -10.58
N VAL A 169 -6.35 4.44 -9.76
CA VAL A 169 -7.21 4.61 -8.59
C VAL A 169 -8.18 5.75 -8.88
N LEU A 170 -9.48 5.46 -8.78
CA LEU A 170 -10.50 6.49 -8.95
C LEU A 170 -10.54 7.38 -7.72
N ASP A 171 -10.66 8.69 -7.95
CA ASP A 171 -11.12 9.59 -6.90
C ASP A 171 -12.62 9.38 -6.69
N VAL A 172 -12.96 8.61 -5.67
CA VAL A 172 -14.36 8.28 -5.34
C VAL A 172 -15.21 9.53 -5.15
N ALA A 173 -14.68 10.55 -4.46
CA ALA A 173 -15.41 11.78 -4.20
C ALA A 173 -15.62 12.60 -5.48
N ALA A 174 -14.58 12.75 -6.30
CA ALA A 174 -14.70 13.45 -7.58
C ALA A 174 -15.58 12.68 -8.57
N ALA A 175 -15.51 11.35 -8.60
CA ALA A 175 -16.35 10.49 -9.41
C ALA A 175 -17.83 10.63 -9.05
N MET A 176 -18.17 10.64 -7.75
CA MET A 176 -19.55 10.87 -7.31
C MET A 176 -20.07 12.25 -7.67
N ARG A 177 -19.25 13.31 -7.50
CA ARG A 177 -19.62 14.66 -7.95
C ARG A 177 -19.83 14.72 -9.46
N HIS A 178 -18.99 14.03 -10.24
CA HIS A 178 -19.16 13.91 -11.67
C HIS A 178 -20.46 13.19 -12.03
N ALA A 179 -20.76 12.06 -11.36
CA ALA A 179 -21.97 11.27 -11.58
C ALA A 179 -23.25 12.09 -11.34
N VAL A 180 -23.29 12.86 -10.25
CA VAL A 180 -24.44 13.74 -9.95
C VAL A 180 -24.58 14.85 -10.99
N ARG A 181 -23.48 15.55 -11.34
CA ARG A 181 -23.50 16.64 -12.32
C ARG A 181 -24.02 16.22 -13.70
N HIS A 182 -23.87 14.95 -14.06
CA HIS A 182 -24.28 14.40 -15.35
C HIS A 182 -25.56 13.53 -15.25
N GLY A 183 -26.32 13.65 -14.16
CA GLY A 183 -27.60 12.94 -13.99
C GLY A 183 -27.48 11.42 -13.93
N MET A 184 -26.28 10.87 -13.68
CA MET A 184 -26.04 9.42 -13.67
C MET A 184 -26.71 8.71 -12.49
N MET A 185 -27.02 9.46 -11.43
CA MET A 185 -27.71 8.98 -10.22
C MET A 185 -29.22 9.19 -10.24
N ALA A 186 -29.74 9.96 -11.22
CA ALA A 186 -31.17 10.21 -11.35
C ALA A 186 -31.90 8.94 -11.81
N ARG A 187 -33.12 8.75 -11.34
CA ARG A 187 -33.96 7.63 -11.77
C ARG A 187 -34.40 7.83 -13.22
N PRO A 188 -34.69 6.75 -13.97
CA PRO A 188 -35.18 6.86 -15.34
C PRO A 188 -36.45 7.72 -15.45
N GLU A 189 -37.35 7.63 -14.47
CA GLU A 189 -38.59 8.42 -14.39
C GLU A 189 -38.35 9.94 -14.28
N ASP A 190 -37.23 10.36 -13.70
CA ASP A 190 -36.90 11.78 -13.48
C ASP A 190 -36.17 12.42 -14.68
N ARG A 191 -35.83 11.64 -15.72
CA ARG A 191 -35.10 12.11 -16.91
C ARG A 191 -36.00 12.60 -18.05
N ALA A 192 -37.32 12.41 -17.94
CA ALA A 192 -38.29 12.67 -19.01
C ALA A 192 -39.10 13.97 -18.83
N ALA A 193 -38.64 14.90 -17.99
CA ALA A 193 -39.37 16.13 -17.67
C ALA A 193 -38.91 17.39 -18.45
N ASP A 194 -38.03 17.26 -19.44
CA ASP A 194 -37.59 18.36 -20.34
C ASP A 194 -37.94 18.07 -21.81
#